data_AF-C4Y7G7-F1
#
_entry.id   AF-C4Y7G7-F1
#
_cell.length_a   1.000
_cell.length_b   1.000
_cell.length_c   1.000
_cell.angle_alpha   90.00
_cell.angle_beta   90.00
_cell.angle_gamma   90.00
#
_symmetry.space_group_name_H-M   'P 1'
#
loop_
_entity.id
_entity.type
_entity.pdbx_description
1 polymer ?
#
loop_
_entity_poly.entity_id
_entity_poly.type
_entity_poly.pdbx_seq_one_letter_code
_entity_poly.pdbx_strand_id
1 'polypeptide(L)'
;MKQEQTKRVQSTVYACGPEKSVLVVVAPHVEDVLAQKSLADTLGQLAQKCGRCIVLAPCSLGWGQLICRLDLPGDFFATVDPIRPPHYVSGLAAALVSELTQNSKADLGLLALNAEGHVGYEKVDADSIMAAAENFASYLVGKSSKASYIERLSRNVRRIASSVTSGMYL
;
A
#
# COMPACT_ATOMS: atom_id res chain seq x y z
N MET A 1 0.47 -26.71 -29.79
CA MET A 1 0.32 -26.25 -28.39
C MET A 1 1.59 -25.53 -27.99
N LYS A 2 1.58 -24.19 -27.93
CA LYS A 2 2.72 -23.42 -27.42
C LYS A 2 2.65 -23.49 -25.89
N GLN A 3 3.69 -24.02 -25.26
CA GLN A 3 3.88 -23.91 -23.82
C GLN A 3 4.03 -22.42 -23.49
N GLU A 4 3.00 -21.82 -22.88
CA GLU A 4 3.14 -20.52 -22.24
C GLU A 4 4.17 -20.67 -21.12
N GLN A 5 5.34 -20.05 -21.32
CA GLN A 5 6.30 -19.86 -20.26
C GLN A 5 5.60 -19.03 -19.17
N THR A 6 5.26 -19.68 -18.06
CA THR A 6 4.73 -19.02 -16.88
C THR A 6 5.79 -18.05 -16.38
N LYS A 7 5.64 -16.77 -16.70
CA LYS A 7 6.55 -15.70 -16.26
C LYS A 7 6.46 -15.65 -14.74
N ARG A 8 7.53 -16.08 -14.04
CA ARG A 8 7.59 -16.02 -12.58
C ARG A 8 7.55 -14.56 -12.15
N VAL A 9 6.47 -14.16 -11.51
CA VAL A 9 6.35 -12.85 -10.86
C VAL A 9 7.13 -12.92 -9.55
N GLN A 10 8.11 -12.05 -9.36
CA GLN A 10 8.90 -11.95 -8.13
C GLN A 10 8.52 -10.68 -7.36
N SER A 11 8.21 -10.82 -6.08
CA SER A 11 7.98 -9.71 -5.16
C SER A 11 9.23 -9.48 -4.32
N THR A 12 9.59 -8.22 -4.07
CA THR A 12 10.66 -7.90 -3.11
C THR A 12 10.08 -7.83 -1.71
N VAL A 13 10.70 -8.56 -0.77
CA VAL A 13 10.32 -8.58 0.64
C VAL A 13 11.45 -7.97 1.46
N TYR A 14 11.10 -7.02 2.30
CA TYR A 14 12.00 -6.37 3.24
C TYR A 14 11.58 -6.73 4.66
N ALA A 15 12.56 -6.92 5.54
CA ALA A 15 12.34 -7.08 6.97
C ALA A 15 12.87 -5.83 7.69
N CYS A 16 11.98 -5.13 8.38
CA CYS A 16 12.22 -3.80 8.95
C CYS A 16 11.67 -3.71 10.38
N GLY A 17 11.89 -2.56 11.03
CA GLY A 17 11.48 -2.32 12.41
C GLY A 17 12.46 -2.89 13.45
N PRO A 18 12.21 -2.65 14.75
CA PRO A 18 13.01 -3.21 15.83
C PRO A 18 13.06 -4.73 15.69
N GLU A 19 14.26 -5.32 15.72
CA GLU A 19 14.43 -6.78 15.63
C GLU A 19 13.82 -7.43 14.37
N LYS A 20 13.61 -6.66 13.29
CA LYS A 20 12.96 -7.13 12.05
C LYS A 20 11.53 -7.62 12.25
N SER A 21 10.81 -7.01 13.19
CA SER A 21 9.43 -7.37 13.55
C SER A 21 8.37 -7.05 12.47
N VAL A 22 8.74 -6.32 11.41
CA VAL A 22 7.82 -5.89 10.35
C VAL A 22 8.28 -6.42 9.00
N LEU A 23 7.37 -7.08 8.28
CA LEU A 23 7.59 -7.48 6.89
C LEU A 23 6.93 -6.46 5.96
N VAL A 24 7.71 -5.91 5.04
CA VAL A 24 7.24 -5.01 3.99
C VAL A 24 7.34 -5.74 2.66
N VAL A 25 6.21 -5.93 1.99
CA VAL A 25 6.15 -6.56 0.68
C VAL A 25 5.84 -5.51 -0.36
N VAL A 26 6.72 -5.36 -1.35
CA VAL A 26 6.42 -4.54 -2.53
C VAL A 26 5.70 -5.45 -3.52
N ALA A 27 4.40 -5.19 -3.66
CA ALA A 27 3.55 -5.87 -4.60
C ALA A 27 4.03 -5.63 -6.05
N PRO A 28 4.35 -6.68 -6.81
CA PRO A 28 4.66 -6.55 -8.22
C PRO A 28 3.39 -6.21 -9.00
N HIS A 29 3.55 -5.47 -10.09
CA HIS A 29 2.47 -5.31 -11.05
C HIS A 29 2.21 -6.63 -11.79
N VAL A 30 0.94 -7.04 -11.82
CA VAL A 30 0.47 -8.25 -12.49
C VAL A 30 -0.80 -7.89 -13.25
N GLU A 31 -0.80 -8.03 -14.58
CA GLU A 31 -1.96 -7.73 -15.41
C GLU A 31 -3.03 -8.85 -15.35
N ASP A 32 -2.58 -10.10 -15.26
CA ASP A 32 -3.46 -11.27 -15.25
C ASP A 32 -4.23 -11.40 -13.93
N VAL A 33 -5.56 -11.48 -14.01
CA VAL A 33 -6.46 -11.52 -12.86
C VAL A 33 -6.31 -12.81 -12.04
N LEU A 34 -6.04 -13.95 -12.70
CA LEU A 34 -5.84 -15.22 -12.00
C LEU A 34 -4.52 -15.21 -11.22
N ALA A 35 -3.47 -14.64 -11.80
CA ALA A 35 -2.19 -14.45 -11.15
C ALA A 35 -2.29 -13.44 -9.98
N GLN A 36 -3.07 -12.35 -10.13
CA GLN A 36 -3.37 -11.45 -9.01
C GLN A 36 -4.05 -12.21 -7.86
N LYS A 37 -5.04 -13.05 -8.15
CA LYS A 37 -5.72 -13.86 -7.14
C LYS A 37 -4.76 -14.83 -6.45
N SER A 38 -3.99 -15.59 -7.22
CA SER A 38 -3.02 -16.55 -6.66
C SER A 38 -1.95 -15.85 -5.79
N LEU A 39 -1.53 -14.64 -6.17
CA LEU A 39 -0.63 -13.82 -5.37
C LEU A 39 -1.32 -13.31 -4.10
N ALA A 40 -2.57 -12.85 -4.19
CA ALA A 40 -3.37 -12.44 -3.04
C ALA A 40 -3.55 -13.59 -2.03
N ASP A 41 -3.82 -14.81 -2.49
CA ASP A 41 -3.93 -16.00 -1.64
C ASP A 41 -2.62 -16.26 -0.88
N THR A 42 -1.49 -16.16 -1.59
CA THR A 42 -0.15 -16.35 -1.00
C THR A 42 0.17 -15.28 0.04
N LEU A 43 -0.12 -14.02 -0.27
CA LEU A 43 0.05 -12.90 0.65
C LEU A 43 -0.91 -12.97 1.84
N GLY A 44 -2.13 -13.47 1.63
CA GLY A 44 -3.12 -13.71 2.66
C GLY A 44 -2.63 -14.71 3.70
N GLN A 45 -2.07 -15.84 3.26
CA GLN A 45 -1.45 -16.83 4.14
C GLN A 45 -0.26 -16.26 4.93
N LEU A 46 0.53 -15.38 4.32
CA LEU A 46 1.62 -14.71 5.01
C LEU A 46 1.09 -13.75 6.08
N ALA A 47 0.12 -12.91 5.72
CA ALA A 47 -0.50 -11.93 6.62
C ALA A 47 -1.18 -12.62 7.83
N GLN A 48 -1.80 -13.78 7.63
CA GLN A 48 -2.35 -14.60 8.72
C GLN A 48 -1.29 -14.97 9.76
N LYS A 49 -0.07 -15.32 9.33
CA LYS A 49 1.03 -15.65 10.25
C LYS A 49 1.55 -14.42 11.00
N CYS A 50 1.42 -13.24 10.41
CA CYS A 50 1.84 -11.97 11.02
C CYS A 50 0.80 -11.38 12.00
N GLY A 51 -0.46 -11.81 11.92
CA GLY A 51 -1.56 -11.37 12.79
C GLY A 51 -2.10 -9.97 12.50
N ARG A 52 -1.31 -9.06 11.92
CA ARG A 52 -1.74 -7.73 11.47
C ARG A 52 -1.24 -7.43 10.07
N CYS A 53 -2.06 -6.76 9.28
CA CYS A 53 -1.74 -6.38 7.90
C CYS A 53 -2.17 -4.94 7.63
N ILE A 54 -1.25 -4.14 7.11
CA ILE A 54 -1.54 -2.79 6.61
C ILE A 54 -1.30 -2.80 5.10
N VAL A 55 -2.32 -2.46 4.33
CA VAL A 55 -2.26 -2.35 2.88
C VAL A 55 -2.20 -0.87 2.51
N LEU A 56 -1.18 -0.50 1.72
CA LEU A 56 -1.09 0.81 1.09
C LEU A 56 -1.41 0.63 -0.40
N ALA A 57 -2.45 1.29 -0.89
CA ALA A 57 -2.92 1.11 -2.26
C ALA A 57 -3.01 2.44 -3.00
N PRO A 58 -2.53 2.54 -4.25
CA PRO A 58 -2.81 3.71 -5.07
C PRO A 58 -4.31 3.78 -5.41
N CYS A 59 -4.87 4.99 -5.43
CA CYS A 59 -6.25 5.25 -5.80
C CYS A 59 -6.35 6.65 -6.41
N SER A 60 -7.14 6.82 -7.47
CA SER A 60 -7.44 8.15 -7.99
C SER A 60 -8.47 8.82 -7.07
N LEU A 61 -7.95 9.60 -6.13
CA LEU A 61 -8.74 10.38 -5.20
C LEU A 61 -8.99 11.77 -5.79
N GLY A 62 -10.23 12.23 -5.66
CA GLY A 62 -10.67 13.53 -6.13
C GLY A 62 -10.63 14.56 -5.01
N TRP A 63 -10.99 15.80 -5.37
CA TRP A 63 -11.41 16.83 -4.40
C TRP A 63 -10.37 17.19 -3.32
N GLY A 64 -9.08 17.09 -3.65
CA GLY A 64 -7.98 17.44 -2.74
C GLY A 64 -7.76 16.45 -1.59
N GLN A 65 -8.36 15.25 -1.66
CA GLN A 65 -8.10 14.20 -0.68
C GLN A 65 -6.72 13.57 -0.94
N LEU A 66 -5.88 13.51 0.09
CA LEU A 66 -4.55 12.89 0.01
C LEU A 66 -4.61 11.38 0.29
N ILE A 67 -5.39 10.99 1.31
CA ILE A 67 -5.56 9.61 1.73
C ILE A 67 -6.99 9.35 2.19
N CYS A 68 -7.45 8.11 2.02
CA CYS A 68 -8.71 7.61 2.57
C CYS A 68 -8.47 6.22 3.19
N ARG A 69 -9.23 5.85 4.23
CA ARG A 69 -9.20 4.49 4.77
C ARG A 69 -10.31 3.63 4.14
N LEU A 70 -10.09 2.33 4.00
CA LEU A 70 -11.22 1.43 3.76
C LEU A 70 -11.91 1.12 5.09
N ASP A 71 -13.24 1.12 5.10
CA ASP A 71 -14.01 0.80 6.31
C ASP A 71 -14.01 -0.71 6.54
N LEU A 72 -13.03 -1.16 7.31
CA LEU A 72 -12.79 -2.56 7.65
C LEU A 72 -12.92 -2.76 9.17
N PRO A 73 -13.22 -3.98 9.64
CA PRO A 73 -13.25 -4.27 11.07
C PRO A 73 -11.89 -4.00 11.72
N GLY A 74 -11.87 -3.17 12.77
CA GLY A 74 -10.68 -2.84 13.57
C GLY A 74 -10.43 -1.33 13.71
N ASP A 75 -9.46 -0.96 14.55
CA ASP A 75 -9.18 0.44 14.90
C ASP A 75 -8.05 1.07 14.07
N PHE A 76 -7.78 0.55 12.88
CA PHE A 76 -6.78 1.14 12.00
C PHE A 76 -7.25 2.49 11.45
N PHE A 77 -6.40 3.50 11.62
CA PHE A 77 -6.53 4.81 10.98
C PHE A 77 -7.87 5.52 11.27
N ALA A 78 -8.44 5.35 12.47
CA ALA A 78 -9.75 5.91 12.83
C ALA A 78 -9.89 7.43 12.60
N THR A 79 -8.78 8.17 12.56
CA THR A 79 -8.73 9.62 12.28
C THR A 79 -8.72 9.97 10.79
N VAL A 80 -8.64 8.98 9.90
CA VAL A 80 -8.65 9.14 8.44
C VAL A 80 -10.07 8.91 7.93
N ASP A 81 -10.52 9.77 7.01
CA ASP A 81 -11.84 9.66 6.41
C ASP A 81 -12.01 8.35 5.64
N PRO A 82 -13.17 7.69 5.73
CA PRO A 82 -13.44 6.49 4.97
C PRO A 82 -13.57 6.81 3.48
N ILE A 83 -13.16 5.87 2.63
CA ILE A 83 -13.36 5.94 1.19
C ILE A 83 -14.86 6.00 0.90
N ARG A 84 -15.26 6.91 0.01
CA ARG A 84 -16.66 7.11 -0.39
C ARG A 84 -16.77 7.04 -1.92
N PRO A 85 -17.92 6.60 -2.45
CA PRO A 85 -18.19 6.70 -3.88
C PRO A 85 -17.92 8.12 -4.41
N PRO A 86 -17.33 8.25 -5.61
CA PRO A 86 -17.04 7.20 -6.60
C PRO A 86 -15.68 6.50 -6.40
N HIS A 87 -14.93 6.78 -5.33
CA HIS A 87 -13.60 6.21 -5.12
C HIS A 87 -13.66 4.74 -4.71
N TYR A 88 -12.73 3.95 -5.24
CA TYR A 88 -12.57 2.53 -4.92
C TYR A 88 -11.11 2.09 -5.06
N VAL A 89 -10.75 1.02 -4.36
CA VAL A 89 -9.46 0.33 -4.53
C VAL A 89 -9.66 -0.88 -5.43
N SER A 90 -8.70 -1.16 -6.30
CA SER A 90 -8.78 -2.26 -7.27
C SER A 90 -7.49 -3.09 -7.33
N GLY A 91 -7.44 -4.05 -8.25
CA GLY A 91 -6.27 -4.90 -8.50
C GLY A 91 -5.88 -5.76 -7.30
N LEU A 92 -4.57 -5.97 -7.12
CA LEU A 92 -4.04 -6.85 -6.08
C LEU A 92 -4.43 -6.41 -4.66
N ALA A 93 -4.48 -5.11 -4.39
CA ALA A 93 -4.87 -4.61 -3.07
C ALA A 93 -6.31 -5.00 -2.72
N ALA A 94 -7.24 -4.84 -3.68
CA ALA A 94 -8.62 -5.28 -3.50
C ALA A 94 -8.73 -6.81 -3.37
N ALA A 95 -7.97 -7.56 -4.18
CA ALA A 95 -7.94 -9.02 -4.11
C ALA A 95 -7.44 -9.50 -2.73
N LEU A 96 -6.36 -8.91 -2.21
CA LEU A 96 -5.80 -9.25 -0.90
C LEU A 96 -6.77 -8.90 0.24
N VAL A 97 -7.40 -7.73 0.19
CA VAL A 97 -8.41 -7.34 1.19
C VAL A 97 -9.61 -8.29 1.15
N SER A 98 -10.10 -8.63 -0.05
CA SER A 98 -11.20 -9.59 -0.20
C SER A 98 -10.84 -10.94 0.40
N GLU A 99 -9.61 -11.43 0.14
CA GLU A 99 -9.15 -12.70 0.66
C GLU A 99 -9.02 -12.69 2.19
N LEU A 100 -8.43 -11.64 2.74
CA LEU A 100 -8.27 -11.50 4.19
C LEU A 100 -9.61 -11.32 4.90
N THR A 101 -10.58 -10.63 4.30
CA THR A 101 -11.91 -10.45 4.88
C THR A 101 -12.71 -11.75 4.90
N GLN A 102 -12.51 -12.63 3.92
CA GLN A 102 -13.22 -13.91 3.81
C GLN A 102 -12.58 -15.03 4.65
N ASN A 103 -11.24 -15.09 4.67
CA ASN A 103 -10.51 -16.28 5.13
C ASN A 103 -9.57 -16.03 6.32
N SER A 104 -9.45 -14.79 6.83
CA SER A 104 -8.47 -14.44 7.87
C SER A 104 -9.09 -13.89 9.15
N LYS A 105 -8.38 -14.07 10.27
CA LYS A 105 -8.60 -13.36 11.55
C LYS A 105 -7.57 -12.23 11.78
N ALA A 106 -6.71 -11.95 10.81
CA ALA A 106 -5.70 -10.91 10.94
C ALA A 106 -6.36 -9.53 11.01
N ASP A 107 -5.89 -8.66 11.91
CA ASP A 107 -6.34 -7.27 11.94
C ASP A 107 -5.89 -6.60 10.63
N LEU A 108 -6.83 -6.04 9.88
CA LEU A 108 -6.57 -5.49 8.55
C LEU A 108 -6.88 -3.99 8.51
N GLY A 109 -5.91 -3.20 8.05
CA GLY A 109 -6.10 -1.80 7.70
C GLY A 109 -5.72 -1.55 6.25
N LEU A 110 -6.46 -0.67 5.56
CA LEU A 110 -6.08 -0.20 4.24
C LEU A 110 -6.09 1.33 4.19
N LEU A 111 -5.02 1.92 3.67
CA LEU A 111 -4.96 3.31 3.24
C LEU A 111 -4.89 3.35 1.71
N ALA A 112 -5.86 4.02 1.11
CA ALA A 112 -5.83 4.45 -0.27
C ALA A 112 -5.08 5.79 -0.33
N LEU A 113 -4.05 5.88 -1.18
CA LEU A 113 -3.25 7.07 -1.39
C LEU A 113 -3.59 7.68 -2.74
N ASN A 114 -3.71 9.00 -2.80
CA ASN A 114 -3.98 9.67 -4.06
C ASN A 114 -2.83 9.41 -5.06
N ALA A 115 -3.20 8.91 -6.22
CA ALA A 115 -2.28 8.57 -7.29
C ALA A 115 -2.93 8.73 -8.66
N GLU A 116 -2.10 9.04 -9.65
CA GLU A 116 -2.50 9.18 -11.04
C GLU A 116 -1.73 8.22 -11.94
N GLY A 117 -2.28 7.91 -13.12
CA GLY A 117 -1.63 7.05 -14.11
C GLY A 117 -2.28 5.68 -14.25
N HIS A 118 -1.66 4.84 -15.09
CA HIS A 118 -2.11 3.48 -15.35
C HIS A 118 -1.70 2.53 -14.23
N VAL A 119 -2.47 1.46 -14.05
CA VAL A 119 -2.18 0.43 -13.04
C VAL A 119 -0.78 -0.15 -13.26
N GLY A 120 0.05 -0.20 -12.22
CA GLY A 120 1.44 -0.62 -12.27
C GLY A 120 2.46 0.48 -12.56
N TYR A 121 1.98 1.66 -12.94
CA TYR A 121 2.78 2.84 -13.28
C TYR A 121 2.26 4.10 -12.59
N GLU A 122 1.53 3.92 -11.48
CA GLU A 122 0.91 5.03 -10.78
C GLU A 122 1.97 5.94 -10.16
N LYS A 123 1.80 7.24 -10.38
CA LYS A 123 2.52 8.28 -9.67
C LYS A 123 1.70 8.66 -8.45
N VAL A 124 2.15 8.21 -7.29
CA VAL A 124 1.55 8.60 -6.01
C VAL A 124 2.01 10.02 -5.67
N ASP A 125 1.05 10.84 -5.27
CA ASP A 125 1.33 12.21 -4.85
C ASP A 125 2.23 12.25 -3.60
N ALA A 126 3.16 13.21 -3.57
CA ALA A 126 4.17 13.32 -2.51
C ALA A 126 3.54 13.61 -1.15
N ASP A 127 2.53 14.49 -1.11
CA ASP A 127 1.82 14.83 0.12
C ASP A 127 0.97 13.64 0.59
N SER A 128 0.46 12.84 -0.34
CA SER A 128 -0.24 11.59 -0.07
C SER A 128 0.66 10.52 0.56
N ILE A 129 1.92 10.40 0.10
CA ILE A 129 2.92 9.54 0.75
C ILE A 129 3.18 10.02 2.19
N MET A 130 3.36 11.33 2.39
CA MET A 130 3.62 11.90 3.71
C MET A 130 2.43 11.73 4.66
N ALA A 131 1.21 11.98 4.18
CA ALA A 131 -0.02 11.80 4.94
C ALA A 131 -0.22 10.33 5.34
N ALA A 132 0.04 9.37 4.44
CA ALA A 132 0.01 7.96 4.79
C ALA A 132 1.05 7.62 5.86
N ALA A 133 2.29 8.09 5.70
CA ALA A 133 3.37 7.85 6.66
C ALA A 133 3.03 8.38 8.05
N GLU A 134 2.41 9.53 8.17
CA GLU A 134 1.92 10.05 9.47
C GLU A 134 0.97 9.10 10.17
N ASN A 135 0.19 8.32 9.42
CA ASN A 135 -0.80 7.39 9.94
C ASN A 135 -0.23 5.99 10.21
N PHE A 136 0.71 5.48 9.40
CA PHE A 136 1.22 4.12 9.56
C PHE A 136 2.63 4.01 10.20
N ALA A 137 3.43 5.08 10.25
CA ALA A 137 4.85 4.98 10.64
C ALA A 137 5.07 4.44 12.05
N SER A 138 4.16 4.71 13.00
CA SER A 138 4.28 4.17 14.36
C SER A 138 4.21 2.65 14.41
N TYR A 139 3.54 2.01 13.44
CA TYR A 139 3.51 0.55 13.32
C TYR A 139 4.84 0.00 12.76
N LEU A 140 5.57 0.80 11.98
CA LEU A 140 6.84 0.41 11.36
C LEU A 140 8.04 0.62 12.28
N VAL A 141 8.15 1.79 12.91
CA VAL A 141 9.36 2.21 13.67
C VAL A 141 9.11 2.44 15.16
N GLY A 142 7.87 2.28 15.63
CA GLY A 142 7.46 2.63 16.98
C GLY A 142 7.20 4.13 17.18
N LYS A 143 6.50 4.49 18.25
CA LYS A 143 6.08 5.89 18.52
C LYS A 143 7.26 6.84 18.75
N SER A 144 8.28 6.41 19.48
CA SER A 144 9.46 7.22 19.80
C SER A 144 10.29 7.60 18.57
N SER A 145 10.36 6.71 17.57
CA SER A 145 11.16 6.92 16.35
C SER A 145 10.36 7.55 15.20
N LYS A 146 9.05 7.74 15.37
CA LYS A 146 8.15 8.24 14.32
C LYS A 146 8.63 9.58 13.75
N ALA A 147 8.91 10.56 14.59
CA ALA A 147 9.29 11.92 14.14
C ALA A 147 10.56 11.90 13.26
N SER A 148 11.62 11.22 13.73
CA SER A 148 12.87 11.07 12.97
C SER A 148 12.68 10.27 11.67
N TYR A 149 11.75 9.30 11.65
CA TYR A 149 11.39 8.59 10.42
C TYR A 149 10.71 9.51 9.41
N ILE A 150 9.69 10.26 9.83
CA ILE A 150 8.97 11.22 8.96
C ILE A 150 9.94 12.28 8.40
N GLU A 151 10.85 12.79 9.23
CA GLU A 151 11.83 13.77 8.79
C GLU A 151 12.77 13.21 7.71
N ARG A 152 13.24 11.96 7.88
CA ARG A 152 14.08 11.30 6.86
C ARG A 152 13.29 10.98 5.59
N LEU A 153 12.03 10.59 5.73
CA LEU A 153 11.15 10.29 4.60
C LEU A 153 10.90 11.56 3.77
N SER A 154 10.58 12.69 4.41
CA SER A 154 10.26 13.96 3.72
C SER A 154 11.40 14.44 2.82
N ARG A 155 12.66 14.30 3.27
CA ARG A 155 13.85 14.61 2.46
C ARG A 155 13.95 13.74 1.21
N ASN A 156 13.58 12.46 1.31
CA ASN A 156 13.64 11.52 0.19
C ASN A 156 12.47 11.69 -0.78
N VAL A 157 11.25 11.85 -0.28
CA VAL A 157 10.04 12.04 -1.09
C VAL A 157 10.15 13.30 -1.93
N ARG A 158 10.60 14.42 -1.36
CA ARG A 158 10.84 15.66 -2.12
C ARG A 158 11.88 15.49 -3.20
N ARG A 159 12.97 14.76 -2.92
CA ARG A 159 14.00 14.45 -3.91
C ARG A 159 13.45 13.62 -5.06
N ILE A 160 12.68 12.56 -4.76
CA ILE A 160 12.05 11.73 -5.79
C ILE A 160 11.05 12.55 -6.60
N ALA A 161 10.14 13.29 -5.96
CA ALA A 161 9.19 14.17 -6.63
C ALA A 161 9.89 15.17 -7.56
N SER A 162 10.95 15.83 -7.09
CA SER A 162 11.74 16.79 -7.88
C SER A 162 12.48 16.16 -9.07
N SER A 163 12.93 14.90 -8.94
CA SER A 163 13.60 14.17 -10.02
C SER A 163 12.64 13.56 -11.05
N VAL A 164 11.37 13.37 -10.69
CA VAL A 164 10.30 12.82 -11.54
C VAL A 164 9.48 13.93 -12.21
N THR A 165 9.55 15.17 -11.72
CA THR A 165 9.06 16.34 -12.45
C THR A 165 10.09 16.76 -13.49
N SER A 166 9.82 16.47 -14.76
CA SER A 166 10.63 16.86 -15.94
C SER A 166 10.77 18.38 -16.13
N GLY A 167 10.40 19.21 -15.15
CA GLY A 167 10.21 20.65 -15.30
C GLY A 167 8.97 21.02 -16.11
N MET A 168 8.07 20.06 -16.42
CA MET A 168 6.83 20.34 -17.17
C MET A 168 5.81 21.17 -16.38
N TYR A 169 5.83 21.09 -15.05
CA TYR A 169 4.95 21.85 -14.18
C TYR A 169 5.83 22.76 -13.32
N LEU A 170 5.73 24.07 -13.57
CA LEU A 170 6.44 25.16 -12.87
C LEU A 170 5.47 25.92 -11.97
#